data_AF-F8GDM5-F1
#
_entry.id   AF-F8GDM5-F1
#
_cell.length_a   1.000
_cell.length_b   1.000
_cell.length_c   1.000
_cell.angle_alpha   90.00
_cell.angle_beta   90.00
_cell.angle_gamma   90.00
#
_symmetry.space_group_name_H-M   'P 1'
#
loop_
_entity.id
_entity.type
_entity.pdbx_description
1 polymer ?
#
loop_
_entity_poly.entity_id
_entity_poly.type
_entity_poly.pdbx_seq_one_letter_code
_entity_poly.pdbx_strand_id
1 'polypeptide(L)'
;MPLLKTNCFLFILLAAATLISYTWINQYEQAGSELLTTHWKFKTSESNRVDITENGLILSANDAKTGVSIHQDLPLVNPGTTLLVSADVKVTDVVAGEKSWNLARIFLEQNDGEKGRWGRPHTVVALIGTADWKHYRTAFTISPETKSIRLFAQLSKSTGLFQIKNLQIYPVHVNQAYIWARASILFAWGAFFLLLAGSCLFIRGKTVLFRALLLITFIAIIAGISLPGDLKNQVSDEVKIQIDAESESFKTAIPWDLSKVWHFCFFFLFGLVLCLMMTEKPVFQVAAIMLMLAGSTEFVQLYIDGRSPLVTDFFIDATGGLLGITLIKLSGVNKNTAAI
;
A
#
# COMPACT_ATOMS: atom_id res chain seq x y z
N MET A 1 29.75 -12.91 -10.56
CA MET A 1 29.12 -13.80 -9.56
C MET A 1 28.66 -15.06 -10.27
N PRO A 2 28.84 -16.26 -9.71
CA PRO A 2 28.42 -17.50 -10.36
C PRO A 2 26.89 -17.62 -10.54
N LEU A 3 26.08 -16.77 -9.89
CA LEU A 3 24.62 -16.92 -9.84
C LEU A 3 23.80 -15.79 -10.47
N LEU A 4 24.40 -14.79 -11.15
CA LEU A 4 23.59 -13.68 -11.69
C LEU A 4 22.54 -14.18 -12.71
N LYS A 5 22.94 -15.08 -13.62
CA LYS A 5 22.02 -15.70 -14.58
C LYS A 5 20.89 -16.44 -13.87
N THR A 6 21.22 -17.19 -12.82
CA THR A 6 20.25 -17.91 -11.97
C THR A 6 19.29 -16.95 -11.29
N ASN A 7 19.78 -15.87 -10.68
CA ASN A 7 18.95 -14.86 -10.02
C ASN A 7 17.99 -14.19 -11.01
N CYS A 8 18.47 -13.79 -12.20
CA CYS A 8 17.62 -13.20 -13.23
C CYS A 8 16.54 -14.18 -13.70
N PHE A 9 16.90 -15.44 -13.94
CA PHE A 9 15.94 -16.46 -14.35
C PHE A 9 14.87 -16.70 -13.27
N LEU A 10 15.28 -16.88 -12.01
CA LEU A 10 14.36 -17.06 -10.88
C LEU A 10 13.46 -15.85 -10.67
N PHE A 11 14.00 -14.63 -10.78
CA PHE A 11 13.22 -13.40 -10.68
C PHE A 11 12.10 -13.36 -11.73
N ILE A 12 12.42 -13.64 -13.01
CA ILE A 12 11.43 -13.64 -14.09
C ILE A 12 10.36 -14.71 -13.84
N LEU A 13 10.77 -15.91 -13.44
CA LEU A 13 9.86 -17.01 -13.13
C LEU A 13 8.92 -16.65 -11.98
N LEU A 14 9.45 -16.09 -10.89
CA LEU A 14 8.66 -15.69 -9.73
C LEU A 14 7.73 -14.51 -10.03
N ALA A 15 8.19 -13.53 -10.80
CA ALA A 15 7.36 -12.42 -11.26
C ALA A 15 6.17 -12.92 -12.10
N ALA A 16 6.43 -13.81 -13.07
CA ALA A 16 5.39 -14.41 -13.90
C ALA A 16 4.40 -15.24 -13.06
N ALA A 17 4.90 -16.11 -12.18
CA ALA A 17 4.07 -16.92 -11.30
C ALA A 17 3.22 -16.06 -10.35
N THR A 18 3.80 -14.98 -9.82
CA THR A 18 3.12 -14.00 -8.98
C THR A 18 1.94 -13.36 -9.71
N LEU A 19 2.17 -12.86 -10.93
CA LEU A 19 1.13 -12.22 -11.74
C LEU A 19 0.03 -13.20 -12.16
N ILE A 20 0.38 -14.40 -12.62
CA ILE A 20 -0.60 -15.43 -13.00
C ILE A 20 -1.45 -15.81 -11.79
N SER A 21 -0.82 -16.11 -10.66
CA SER A 21 -1.52 -16.45 -9.42
C SER A 21 -2.43 -15.32 -8.96
N TYR A 22 -1.94 -14.08 -8.93
CA TYR A 22 -2.69 -12.92 -8.46
C TYR A 22 -3.90 -12.59 -9.36
N THR A 23 -3.77 -12.82 -10.67
CA THR A 23 -4.84 -12.51 -11.63
C THR A 23 -5.90 -13.61 -11.71
N TRP A 24 -5.52 -14.87 -11.52
CA TRP A 24 -6.42 -16.01 -11.75
C TRP A 24 -6.99 -16.61 -10.47
N ILE A 25 -6.33 -16.41 -9.32
CA ILE A 25 -6.78 -16.95 -8.04
C ILE A 25 -7.40 -15.83 -7.22
N ASN A 26 -8.73 -15.80 -7.22
CA ASN A 26 -9.49 -14.82 -6.44
C ASN A 26 -9.29 -15.05 -4.93
N GLN A 27 -9.02 -13.95 -4.20
CA GLN A 27 -8.85 -13.98 -2.74
C GLN A 27 -10.13 -14.41 -2.00
N TYR A 28 -11.28 -13.98 -2.51
CA TYR A 28 -12.58 -14.18 -1.90
C TYR A 28 -13.52 -14.87 -2.87
N GLU A 29 -14.33 -15.77 -2.32
CA GLU A 29 -15.44 -16.42 -3.01
C GLU A 29 -16.75 -15.99 -2.36
N GLN A 30 -17.77 -15.75 -3.17
CA GLN A 30 -19.08 -15.35 -2.70
C GLN A 30 -19.75 -16.50 -1.96
N ALA A 31 -20.20 -16.25 -0.73
CA ALA A 31 -20.82 -17.23 0.15
C ALA A 31 -22.34 -17.00 0.33
N GLY A 32 -22.86 -15.83 -0.07
CA GLY A 32 -24.26 -15.46 0.11
C GLY A 32 -24.75 -14.43 -0.88
N SER A 33 -26.01 -14.04 -0.76
CA SER A 33 -26.63 -13.01 -1.62
C SER A 33 -26.13 -11.60 -1.29
N GLU A 34 -26.33 -10.67 -2.24
CA GLU A 34 -26.14 -9.23 -2.04
C GLU A 34 -26.91 -8.75 -0.80
N LEU A 35 -26.28 -7.92 0.05
CA LEU A 35 -26.95 -7.36 1.23
C LEU A 35 -27.38 -5.90 1.04
N LEU A 36 -26.92 -5.22 -0.01
CA LEU A 36 -27.43 -3.89 -0.34
C LEU A 36 -28.92 -3.96 -0.72
N THR A 37 -29.64 -2.93 -0.32
CA THR A 37 -31.03 -2.73 -0.72
C THR A 37 -31.15 -1.41 -1.47
N THR A 38 -32.35 -1.08 -1.96
CA THR A 38 -32.64 0.22 -2.56
C THR A 38 -32.93 1.32 -1.53
N HIS A 39 -32.99 0.99 -0.24
CA HIS A 39 -33.47 1.88 0.82
C HIS A 39 -32.30 2.65 1.46
N TRP A 40 -32.02 3.83 0.94
CA TRP A 40 -30.99 4.72 1.46
C TRP A 40 -31.58 5.80 2.38
N LYS A 41 -30.86 6.12 3.45
CA LYS A 41 -31.21 7.15 4.44
C LYS A 41 -30.19 8.28 4.37
N PHE A 42 -30.65 9.51 4.18
CA PHE A 42 -29.81 10.71 4.18
C PHE A 42 -30.54 11.91 4.77
N LYS A 43 -29.76 12.92 5.15
CA LYS A 43 -30.25 14.25 5.46
C LYS A 43 -29.44 15.25 4.64
N THR A 44 -30.11 16.18 3.98
CA THR A 44 -29.50 17.24 3.17
C THR A 44 -29.79 18.60 3.79
N SER A 45 -28.85 19.54 3.62
CA SER A 45 -29.03 20.98 3.84
C SER A 45 -29.15 21.67 2.49
N GLU A 46 -29.56 22.95 2.46
CA GLU A 46 -29.69 23.72 1.21
C GLU A 46 -28.41 23.76 0.36
N SER A 47 -27.24 23.69 1.00
CA SER A 47 -25.92 23.76 0.37
C SER A 47 -25.39 22.41 -0.15
N ASN A 48 -26.08 21.30 0.14
CA ASN A 48 -25.57 19.96 -0.11
C ASN A 48 -26.60 19.11 -0.86
N ARG A 49 -26.13 18.24 -1.75
CA ARG A 49 -26.98 17.44 -2.63
C ARG A 49 -26.63 15.96 -2.55
N VAL A 50 -27.66 15.12 -2.56
CA VAL A 50 -27.57 13.67 -2.73
C VAL A 50 -28.48 13.29 -3.89
N ASP A 51 -27.93 12.66 -4.92
CA ASP A 51 -28.70 12.04 -5.99
C ASP A 51 -28.48 10.53 -5.96
N ILE A 52 -29.58 9.78 -5.94
CA ILE A 52 -29.58 8.33 -6.13
C ILE A 52 -29.96 8.10 -7.59
N THR A 53 -29.03 7.52 -8.35
CA THR A 53 -29.23 7.16 -9.76
C THR A 53 -29.44 5.66 -9.89
N GLU A 54 -29.94 5.19 -11.04
CA GLU A 54 -30.06 3.74 -11.30
C GLU A 54 -28.73 3.00 -11.12
N ASN A 55 -27.60 3.66 -11.38
CA ASN A 55 -26.28 3.06 -11.40
C ASN A 55 -25.39 3.45 -10.21
N GLY A 56 -25.90 4.22 -9.23
CA GLY A 56 -25.07 4.64 -8.10
C GLY A 56 -25.50 5.92 -7.37
N LEU A 57 -24.56 6.50 -6.62
CA LEU A 57 -24.76 7.64 -5.73
C LEU A 57 -23.90 8.83 -6.15
N ILE A 58 -24.47 10.04 -6.08
CA ILE A 58 -23.74 11.29 -6.27
C ILE A 58 -23.97 12.16 -5.05
N LEU A 59 -22.87 12.53 -4.38
CA LEU A 59 -22.86 13.41 -3.23
C LEU A 59 -22.10 14.69 -3.62
N SER A 60 -22.71 15.85 -3.37
CA SER A 60 -22.07 17.15 -3.59
C SER A 60 -22.19 17.97 -2.31
N ALA A 61 -21.09 18.57 -1.87
CA ALA A 61 -21.08 19.49 -0.76
C ALA A 61 -20.34 20.77 -1.14
N ASN A 62 -21.03 21.91 -1.01
CA ASN A 62 -20.44 23.23 -1.25
C ASN A 62 -20.00 23.93 0.04
N ASP A 63 -20.42 23.40 1.20
CA ASP A 63 -20.07 23.93 2.52
C ASP A 63 -19.48 22.83 3.42
N ALA A 64 -18.21 23.01 3.79
CA ALA A 64 -17.49 22.11 4.68
C ALA A 64 -18.07 22.04 6.10
N LYS A 65 -18.91 23.00 6.54
CA LYS A 65 -19.49 22.95 7.89
C LYS A 65 -20.61 21.92 8.01
N THR A 66 -21.38 21.74 6.94
CA THR A 66 -22.62 20.96 6.96
C THR A 66 -22.40 19.53 6.48
N GLY A 67 -21.50 19.29 5.51
CA GLY A 67 -21.18 17.96 4.97
C GLY A 67 -22.40 17.18 4.46
N VAL A 68 -22.18 16.03 3.85
CA VAL A 68 -23.29 15.18 3.40
C VAL A 68 -23.01 13.71 3.64
N SER A 69 -24.03 12.99 4.12
CA SER A 69 -23.93 11.58 4.47
C SER A 69 -25.19 10.85 4.00
N ILE A 70 -24.98 9.73 3.31
CA ILE A 70 -26.00 8.76 2.95
C ILE A 70 -25.59 7.40 3.51
N HIS A 71 -26.55 6.66 4.05
CA HIS A 71 -26.27 5.36 4.64
C HIS A 71 -27.41 4.38 4.44
N GLN A 72 -27.08 3.11 4.65
CA GLN A 72 -28.03 2.02 4.62
C GLN A 72 -27.75 1.10 5.81
N ASP A 73 -28.82 0.71 6.51
CA ASP A 73 -28.76 -0.38 7.48
C ASP A 73 -28.74 -1.71 6.73
N LEU A 74 -27.78 -2.56 7.08
CA LEU A 74 -27.62 -3.87 6.47
C LEU A 74 -28.30 -4.93 7.34
N PRO A 75 -28.80 -6.04 6.74
CA PRO A 75 -29.29 -7.17 7.51
C PRO A 75 -28.18 -7.71 8.41
N LEU A 76 -28.57 -8.17 9.60
CA LEU A 76 -27.62 -8.78 10.53
C LEU A 76 -27.12 -10.11 9.95
N VAL A 77 -25.81 -10.32 10.03
CA VAL A 77 -25.16 -11.58 9.63
C VAL A 77 -24.53 -12.25 10.85
N ASN A 78 -24.25 -13.53 10.73
CA ASN A 78 -23.63 -14.29 11.82
C ASN A 78 -22.26 -13.68 12.21
N PRO A 79 -21.92 -13.60 13.50
CA PRO A 79 -20.57 -13.33 13.97
C PRO A 79 -19.50 -14.11 13.21
N GLY A 80 -18.38 -13.46 12.90
CA GLY A 80 -17.27 -14.06 12.14
C GLY A 80 -17.47 -14.09 10.62
N THR A 81 -18.66 -13.77 10.11
CA THR A 81 -18.88 -13.59 8.67
C THR A 81 -17.97 -12.47 8.15
N THR A 82 -17.33 -12.68 7.00
CA THR A 82 -16.57 -11.64 6.31
C THR A 82 -17.44 -11.03 5.23
N LEU A 83 -17.57 -9.70 5.23
CA LEU A 83 -18.28 -8.95 4.21
C LEU A 83 -17.27 -8.27 3.28
N LEU A 84 -17.37 -8.52 1.99
CA LEU A 84 -16.60 -7.79 0.97
C LEU A 84 -17.45 -6.63 0.47
N VAL A 85 -16.99 -5.40 0.71
CA VAL A 85 -17.58 -4.19 0.13
C VAL A 85 -16.73 -3.76 -1.06
N SER A 86 -17.35 -3.50 -2.20
CA SER A 86 -16.67 -2.99 -3.39
C SER A 86 -17.45 -1.88 -4.08
N ALA A 87 -16.75 -0.93 -4.69
CA ALA A 87 -17.35 0.18 -5.42
C ALA A 87 -16.37 0.78 -6.43
N ASP A 88 -16.91 1.31 -7.53
CA ASP A 88 -16.16 2.23 -8.38
C ASP A 88 -16.43 3.66 -7.90
N VAL A 89 -15.36 4.43 -7.76
CA VAL A 89 -15.41 5.75 -7.12
C VAL A 89 -14.66 6.78 -7.94
N LYS A 90 -15.23 7.99 -8.01
CA LYS A 90 -14.63 9.18 -8.60
C LYS A 90 -14.83 10.37 -7.66
N VAL A 91 -13.80 11.20 -7.52
CA VAL A 91 -13.86 12.46 -6.74
C VAL A 91 -13.40 13.62 -7.59
N THR A 92 -14.04 14.77 -7.44
CA THR A 92 -13.64 16.02 -8.09
C THR A 92 -13.58 17.12 -7.05
N ASP A 93 -12.42 17.77 -6.97
CA ASP A 93 -12.10 18.92 -6.13
C ASP A 93 -12.51 18.74 -4.67
N VAL A 94 -12.26 17.53 -4.12
CA VAL A 94 -12.55 17.25 -2.72
C VAL A 94 -11.54 17.94 -1.82
N VAL A 95 -11.99 18.92 -1.05
CA VAL A 95 -11.14 19.63 -0.08
C VAL A 95 -11.36 19.04 1.31
N ALA A 96 -10.29 18.54 1.92
CA ALA A 96 -10.33 17.97 3.26
C ALA A 96 -10.73 19.01 4.32
N GLY A 97 -11.43 18.56 5.35
CA GLY A 97 -11.71 19.36 6.54
C GLY A 97 -10.62 19.22 7.61
N GLU A 98 -10.90 19.75 8.79
CA GLU A 98 -9.93 19.88 9.89
C GLU A 98 -9.34 18.55 10.41
N LYS A 99 -10.14 17.48 10.43
CA LYS A 99 -9.73 16.16 10.96
C LYS A 99 -9.34 15.24 9.83
N SER A 100 -8.44 14.29 10.08
CA SER A 100 -7.95 13.33 9.08
C SER A 100 -9.05 12.50 8.42
N TRP A 101 -10.21 12.34 9.07
CA TRP A 101 -11.38 11.65 8.54
C TRP A 101 -12.42 12.58 7.89
N ASN A 102 -12.16 13.88 7.80
CA ASN A 102 -13.04 14.85 7.14
C ASN A 102 -12.73 14.92 5.64
N LEU A 103 -13.22 13.93 4.90
CA LEU A 103 -12.95 13.78 3.47
C LEU A 103 -14.06 12.94 2.79
N ALA A 104 -13.93 12.69 1.49
CA ALA A 104 -14.81 11.79 0.76
C ALA A 104 -14.51 10.33 1.11
N ARG A 105 -15.49 9.58 1.65
CA ARG A 105 -15.25 8.22 2.12
C ARG A 105 -16.44 7.28 2.00
N ILE A 106 -16.14 6.00 1.80
CA ILE A 106 -17.06 4.87 2.02
C ILE A 106 -16.52 4.06 3.20
N PHE A 107 -17.39 3.72 4.14
CA PHE A 107 -17.01 2.91 5.30
C PHE A 107 -18.17 2.07 5.83
N LEU A 108 -17.83 0.96 6.48
CA LEU A 108 -18.74 0.03 7.14
C LEU A 108 -18.64 0.23 8.66
N GLU A 109 -19.71 0.72 9.27
CA GLU A 109 -19.83 0.84 10.72
C GLU A 109 -20.38 -0.47 11.31
N GLN A 110 -19.69 -1.00 12.32
CA GLN A 110 -20.18 -2.05 13.20
C GLN A 110 -20.52 -1.42 14.55
N ASN A 111 -21.75 -1.61 15.04
CA ASN A 111 -22.23 -1.02 16.30
C ASN A 111 -22.72 -2.13 17.26
N ASP A 112 -22.32 -2.06 18.53
CA ASP A 112 -22.65 -3.03 19.59
C ASP A 112 -23.92 -2.70 20.39
N GLY A 113 -24.67 -1.69 19.94
CA GLY A 113 -25.88 -1.18 20.56
C GLY A 113 -25.65 0.05 21.43
N GLU A 114 -24.40 0.39 21.77
CA GLU A 114 -24.07 1.61 22.50
C GLU A 114 -23.29 2.59 21.63
N LYS A 115 -22.20 2.14 20.98
CA LYS A 115 -21.32 3.01 20.19
C LYS A 115 -20.84 2.32 18.92
N GLY A 116 -20.57 3.13 17.89
CA GLY A 116 -19.85 2.68 16.70
C GLY A 116 -18.42 2.27 17.04
N ARG A 117 -17.95 1.15 16.49
CA ARG A 117 -16.62 0.59 16.75
C ARG A 117 -15.59 1.11 15.76
N TRP A 118 -15.01 2.26 16.07
CA TRP A 118 -14.02 2.95 15.21
C TRP A 118 -12.59 2.39 15.33
N GLY A 119 -12.29 1.58 16.35
CA GLY A 119 -10.96 1.01 16.60
C GLY A 119 -10.61 -0.21 15.72
N ARG A 120 -11.40 -0.50 14.69
CA ARG A 120 -11.20 -1.62 13.76
C ARG A 120 -11.21 -1.10 12.32
N PRO A 121 -10.64 -1.85 11.35
CA PRO A 121 -10.79 -1.51 9.94
C PRO A 121 -12.27 -1.33 9.60
N HIS A 122 -12.60 -0.16 9.06
CA HIS A 122 -13.98 0.22 8.71
C HIS A 122 -14.04 0.95 7.36
N THR A 123 -12.93 1.54 6.90
CA THR A 123 -12.91 2.34 5.67
C THR A 123 -12.67 1.46 4.46
N VAL A 124 -13.52 1.60 3.43
CA VAL A 124 -13.31 1.01 2.09
C VAL A 124 -12.42 1.92 1.26
N VAL A 125 -12.71 3.22 1.30
CA VAL A 125 -11.99 4.23 0.55
C VAL A 125 -12.13 5.59 1.24
N ALA A 126 -11.07 6.37 1.22
CA ALA A 126 -10.97 7.74 1.73
C ALA A 126 -10.13 8.56 0.75
N LEU A 127 -10.68 9.63 0.17
CA LEU A 127 -10.07 10.39 -0.93
C LEU A 127 -10.18 11.90 -0.73
N ILE A 128 -9.18 12.59 -1.27
CA ILE A 128 -9.07 14.05 -1.35
C ILE A 128 -8.63 14.43 -2.77
N GLY A 129 -8.83 15.70 -3.14
CA GLY A 129 -8.49 16.23 -4.45
C GLY A 129 -9.36 15.67 -5.57
N THR A 130 -8.74 15.45 -6.72
CA THR A 130 -9.41 14.97 -7.93
C THR A 130 -8.79 13.65 -8.36
N ALA A 131 -9.64 12.62 -8.50
CA ALA A 131 -9.25 11.30 -8.95
C ALA A 131 -10.35 10.74 -9.85
N ASP A 132 -9.96 10.21 -10.99
CA ASP A 132 -10.89 9.57 -11.92
C ASP A 132 -11.36 8.20 -11.40
N TRP A 133 -12.29 7.58 -12.12
CA TRP A 133 -12.88 6.30 -11.75
C TRP A 133 -11.83 5.24 -11.40
N LYS A 134 -11.88 4.76 -10.15
CA LYS A 134 -11.08 3.64 -9.67
C LYS A 134 -11.94 2.68 -8.87
N HIS A 135 -11.67 1.39 -9.03
CA HIS A 135 -12.31 0.33 -8.28
C HIS A 135 -11.65 0.15 -6.91
N TYR A 136 -12.46 0.12 -5.85
CA TYR A 136 -12.04 -0.10 -4.47
C TYR A 136 -12.77 -1.32 -3.91
N ARG A 137 -12.06 -2.12 -3.12
CA ARG A 137 -12.64 -3.26 -2.41
C ARG A 137 -11.97 -3.47 -1.07
N THR A 138 -12.75 -3.79 -0.04
CA THR A 138 -12.24 -4.08 1.30
C THR A 138 -13.13 -5.12 1.98
N ALA A 139 -12.50 -6.07 2.67
CA ALA A 139 -13.18 -7.10 3.43
C ALA A 139 -13.21 -6.76 4.92
N PHE A 140 -14.37 -6.95 5.56
CA PHE A 140 -14.57 -6.68 6.98
C PHE A 140 -15.10 -7.92 7.68
N THR A 141 -14.41 -8.37 8.71
CA THR A 141 -14.91 -9.45 9.58
C THR A 141 -15.85 -8.87 10.63
N ILE A 142 -17.06 -9.43 10.72
CA ILE A 142 -18.08 -8.99 11.66
C ILE A 142 -17.77 -9.50 13.06
N SER A 143 -17.66 -8.57 14.01
CA SER A 143 -17.34 -8.87 15.41
C SER A 143 -18.51 -9.57 16.10
N PRO A 144 -18.26 -10.49 17.05
CA PRO A 144 -19.33 -11.17 17.80
C PRO A 144 -20.29 -10.25 18.56
N GLU A 145 -19.82 -9.07 18.95
CA GLU A 145 -20.61 -8.11 19.72
C GLU A 145 -21.45 -7.18 18.82
N THR A 146 -21.40 -7.35 17.50
CA THR A 146 -22.09 -6.47 16.54
C THR A 146 -23.59 -6.72 16.58
N LYS A 147 -24.37 -5.67 16.86
CA LYS A 147 -25.84 -5.69 16.86
C LYS A 147 -26.46 -4.99 15.66
N SER A 148 -25.72 -4.08 15.02
CA SER A 148 -26.14 -3.47 13.77
C SER A 148 -24.93 -3.14 12.89
N ILE A 149 -25.16 -3.20 11.58
CA ILE A 149 -24.16 -2.93 10.56
C ILE A 149 -24.73 -1.85 9.64
N ARG A 150 -23.93 -0.83 9.34
CA ARG A 150 -24.32 0.25 8.44
C ARG A 150 -23.24 0.53 7.43
N LEU A 151 -23.62 0.69 6.17
CA LEU A 151 -22.74 1.18 5.14
C LEU A 151 -22.98 2.67 4.93
N PHE A 152 -21.91 3.44 4.92
CA PHE A 152 -21.94 4.89 4.73
C PHE A 152 -21.17 5.29 3.47
N ALA A 153 -21.71 6.28 2.77
CA ALA A 153 -20.97 7.12 1.83
C ALA A 153 -21.11 8.58 2.29
N GLN A 154 -19.98 9.28 2.39
CA GLN A 154 -19.95 10.59 3.04
C GLN A 154 -18.93 11.55 2.43
N LEU A 155 -19.31 12.83 2.33
CA LEU A 155 -18.40 13.98 2.35
C LEU A 155 -18.41 14.55 3.77
N SER A 156 -17.46 14.10 4.60
CA SER A 156 -17.45 14.45 6.02
C SER A 156 -16.81 15.82 6.24
N LYS A 157 -17.61 16.84 6.52
CA LYS A 157 -17.12 18.21 6.73
C LYS A 157 -16.09 18.66 5.68
N SER A 158 -16.35 18.29 4.43
CA SER A 158 -15.49 18.49 3.27
C SER A 158 -16.35 19.01 2.12
N THR A 159 -15.74 19.71 1.17
CA THR A 159 -16.42 20.15 -0.06
C THR A 159 -16.03 19.26 -1.24
N GLY A 160 -16.70 19.45 -2.37
CA GLY A 160 -16.41 18.79 -3.63
C GLY A 160 -17.51 17.82 -4.07
N LEU A 161 -17.18 17.02 -5.08
CA LEU A 161 -18.08 16.04 -5.68
C LEU A 161 -17.57 14.62 -5.44
N PHE A 162 -18.46 13.74 -5.01
CA PHE A 162 -18.18 12.34 -4.73
C PHE A 162 -19.18 11.44 -5.46
N GLN A 163 -18.69 10.69 -6.43
CA GLN A 163 -19.49 9.83 -7.29
C GLN A 163 -19.14 8.37 -7.06
N ILE A 164 -20.15 7.54 -6.91
CA ILE A 164 -20.03 6.12 -6.60
C ILE A 164 -20.93 5.36 -7.57
N LYS A 165 -20.42 4.27 -8.16
CA LYS A 165 -21.21 3.33 -8.97
C LYS A 165 -20.78 1.90 -8.67
N ASN A 166 -21.60 0.93 -9.08
CA ASN A 166 -21.33 -0.51 -8.87
C ASN A 166 -21.01 -0.84 -7.39
N LEU A 167 -21.69 -0.18 -6.46
CA LEU A 167 -21.56 -0.46 -5.03
C LEU A 167 -22.19 -1.81 -4.74
N GLN A 168 -21.44 -2.69 -4.09
CA GLN A 168 -21.84 -4.06 -3.79
C GLN A 168 -21.36 -4.48 -2.41
N ILE A 169 -22.12 -5.34 -1.73
CA ILE A 169 -21.68 -6.00 -0.50
C ILE A 169 -22.15 -7.47 -0.45
N TYR A 170 -21.17 -8.37 -0.34
CA TYR A 170 -21.44 -9.81 -0.27
C TYR A 170 -20.80 -10.43 0.98
N PRO A 171 -21.48 -11.40 1.62
CA PRO A 171 -20.80 -12.38 2.46
C PRO A 171 -19.81 -13.19 1.61
N VAL A 172 -18.58 -13.31 2.08
CA VAL A 172 -17.52 -14.05 1.41
C VAL A 172 -16.78 -14.97 2.38
N HIS A 173 -16.19 -16.03 1.84
CA HIS A 173 -15.14 -16.79 2.50
C HIS A 173 -13.81 -16.60 1.78
N VAL A 174 -12.71 -16.79 2.51
CA VAL A 174 -11.38 -16.76 1.92
C VAL A 174 -11.21 -18.03 1.09
N ASN A 175 -10.79 -17.87 -0.16
CA ASN A 175 -10.50 -18.99 -1.04
C ASN A 175 -9.28 -19.78 -0.52
N GLN A 176 -9.43 -21.08 -0.26
CA GLN A 176 -8.32 -21.92 0.20
C GLN A 176 -7.17 -21.98 -0.80
N ALA A 177 -7.47 -22.00 -2.11
CA ALA A 177 -6.44 -21.96 -3.14
C ALA A 177 -5.62 -20.67 -3.06
N TYR A 178 -6.24 -19.53 -2.75
CA TYR A 178 -5.53 -18.25 -2.54
C TYR A 178 -4.60 -18.32 -1.33
N ILE A 179 -5.02 -18.91 -0.21
CA ILE A 179 -4.17 -19.04 0.98
C ILE A 179 -2.90 -19.83 0.65
N TRP A 180 -3.05 -20.98 0.00
CA TRP A 180 -1.92 -21.81 -0.41
C TRP A 180 -1.03 -21.13 -1.45
N ALA A 181 -1.63 -20.47 -2.45
CA ALA A 181 -0.89 -19.75 -3.47
C ALA A 181 -0.09 -18.57 -2.89
N ARG A 182 -0.74 -17.74 -2.05
CA ARG A 182 -0.10 -16.65 -1.31
C ARG A 182 1.08 -17.16 -0.49
N ALA A 183 0.86 -18.19 0.33
CA ALA A 183 1.92 -18.74 1.18
C ALA A 183 3.09 -19.27 0.36
N SER A 184 2.82 -19.99 -0.74
CA SER A 184 3.85 -20.56 -1.61
C SER A 184 4.66 -19.49 -2.33
N ILE A 185 3.99 -18.46 -2.87
CA ILE A 185 4.64 -17.34 -3.56
C ILE A 185 5.49 -16.51 -2.58
N LEU A 186 4.95 -16.18 -1.40
CA LEU A 186 5.69 -15.44 -0.38
C LEU A 186 6.91 -16.22 0.13
N PHE A 187 6.75 -17.53 0.35
CA PHE A 187 7.87 -18.40 0.72
C PHE A 187 8.95 -18.43 -0.38
N ALA A 188 8.55 -18.52 -1.65
CA ALA A 188 9.49 -18.52 -2.77
C ALA A 188 10.22 -17.19 -2.93
N TRP A 189 9.54 -16.06 -2.74
CA TRP A 189 10.18 -14.74 -2.67
C TRP A 189 11.14 -14.62 -1.48
N GLY A 190 10.76 -15.14 -0.31
CA GLY A 190 11.65 -15.22 0.86
C GLY A 190 12.92 -16.02 0.57
N ALA A 191 12.80 -17.18 -0.09
CA ALA A 191 13.95 -17.98 -0.53
C ALA A 191 14.80 -17.23 -1.56
N PHE A 192 14.18 -16.53 -2.52
CA PHE A 192 14.88 -15.68 -3.48
C PHE A 192 15.66 -14.55 -2.80
N PHE A 193 15.06 -13.87 -1.82
CA PHE A 193 15.70 -12.83 -1.03
C PHE A 193 16.92 -13.35 -0.26
N LEU A 194 16.82 -14.52 0.37
CA LEU A 194 17.93 -15.17 1.04
C LEU A 194 19.06 -15.54 0.05
N LEU A 195 18.71 -16.03 -1.14
CA LEU A 195 19.67 -16.34 -2.19
C LEU A 195 20.38 -15.06 -2.69
N LEU A 196 19.61 -14.00 -2.95
CA LEU A 196 20.10 -12.72 -3.45
C LEU A 196 21.07 -12.08 -2.44
N ALA A 197 20.63 -11.88 -1.19
CA ALA A 197 21.45 -11.30 -0.13
C ALA A 197 22.63 -12.21 0.24
N GLY A 198 22.39 -13.52 0.38
CA GLY A 198 23.42 -14.51 0.70
C GLY A 198 24.55 -14.49 -0.33
N SER A 199 24.22 -14.46 -1.63
CA SER A 199 25.21 -14.41 -2.71
C SER A 199 26.15 -13.19 -2.64
N CYS A 200 25.69 -12.10 -2.03
CA CYS A 200 26.48 -10.90 -1.78
C CYS A 200 27.28 -10.98 -0.46
N LEU A 201 26.71 -11.57 0.59
CA LEU A 201 27.37 -11.69 1.90
C LEU A 201 28.62 -12.60 1.86
N PHE A 202 28.61 -13.63 1.01
CA PHE A 202 29.74 -14.56 0.87
C PHE A 202 30.86 -14.08 -0.06
N ILE A 203 30.84 -12.81 -0.50
CA ILE A 203 31.96 -12.24 -1.26
C ILE A 203 33.23 -12.21 -0.38
N ARG A 204 34.31 -12.81 -0.89
CA ARG A 204 35.61 -12.90 -0.21
C ARG A 204 36.27 -11.51 -0.11
N GLY A 205 37.08 -11.30 0.93
CA GLY A 205 37.90 -10.09 1.09
C GLY A 205 37.15 -8.84 1.58
N LYS A 206 35.89 -8.96 2.02
CA LYS A 206 35.11 -7.85 2.59
C LYS A 206 35.02 -7.93 4.11
N THR A 207 35.04 -6.77 4.77
CA THR A 207 35.00 -6.67 6.24
C THR A 207 33.63 -7.05 6.80
N VAL A 208 33.61 -7.45 8.07
CA VAL A 208 32.36 -7.77 8.79
C VAL A 208 31.41 -6.55 8.83
N LEU A 209 31.95 -5.33 8.93
CA LEU A 209 31.17 -4.10 8.93
C LEU A 209 30.31 -3.94 7.68
N PHE A 210 30.88 -4.08 6.48
CA PHE A 210 30.09 -3.93 5.24
C PHE A 210 29.04 -5.03 5.08
N ARG A 211 29.33 -6.25 5.56
CA ARG A 211 28.35 -7.34 5.58
C ARG A 211 27.21 -7.05 6.54
N ALA A 212 27.51 -6.56 7.74
CA ALA A 212 26.50 -6.17 8.72
C ALA A 212 25.63 -5.03 8.19
N LEU A 213 26.24 -4.01 7.58
CA LEU A 213 25.51 -2.89 7.00
C LEU A 213 24.61 -3.31 5.83
N LEU A 214 25.10 -4.21 4.96
CA LEU A 214 24.29 -4.79 3.88
C LEU A 214 23.09 -5.54 4.45
N LEU A 215 23.29 -6.34 5.49
CA LEU A 215 22.24 -7.13 6.13
C LEU A 215 21.22 -6.22 6.83
N ILE A 216 21.65 -5.20 7.56
CA ILE A 216 20.77 -4.25 8.26
C ILE A 216 19.90 -3.50 7.26
N THR A 217 20.50 -2.96 6.19
CA THR A 217 19.75 -2.23 5.16
C THR A 217 18.78 -3.13 4.42
N PHE A 218 19.18 -4.37 4.12
CA PHE A 218 18.30 -5.38 3.55
C PHE A 218 17.12 -5.70 4.46
N ILE A 219 17.37 -5.99 5.75
CA ILE A 219 16.31 -6.28 6.73
C ILE A 219 15.37 -5.09 6.87
N ALA A 220 15.87 -3.85 6.87
CA ALA A 220 15.03 -2.66 6.95
C ALA A 220 14.09 -2.55 5.74
N ILE A 221 14.57 -2.83 4.52
CA ILE A 221 13.74 -2.86 3.31
C ILE A 221 12.67 -3.96 3.43
N ILE A 222 13.07 -5.18 3.78
CA ILE A 222 12.13 -6.32 3.91
C ILE A 222 11.08 -6.04 4.99
N ALA A 223 11.47 -5.48 6.13
CA ALA A 223 10.54 -5.09 7.19
C ALA A 223 9.55 -4.03 6.68
N GLY A 224 10.04 -2.98 6.00
CA GLY A 224 9.20 -1.90 5.48
C GLY A 224 8.15 -2.35 4.44
N ILE A 225 8.48 -3.35 3.60
CA ILE A 225 7.53 -3.87 2.61
C ILE A 225 6.57 -4.90 3.21
N SER A 226 6.94 -5.59 4.29
CA SER A 226 6.15 -6.66 4.90
C SER A 226 5.09 -6.15 5.88
N LEU A 227 5.20 -4.89 6.32
CA LEU A 227 4.20 -4.27 7.20
C LEU A 227 2.86 -4.10 6.47
N PRO A 228 1.74 -4.54 7.10
CA PRO A 228 0.40 -4.24 6.62
C PRO A 228 0.18 -2.73 6.45
N GLY A 229 -0.64 -2.34 5.47
CA GLY A 229 -0.88 -0.93 5.13
C GLY A 229 -1.31 -0.07 6.33
N ASP A 230 -2.24 -0.57 7.14
CA ASP A 230 -2.75 0.14 8.31
C ASP A 230 -1.64 0.42 9.34
N LEU A 231 -0.80 -0.58 9.62
CA LEU A 231 0.31 -0.45 10.57
C LEU A 231 1.40 0.49 10.02
N LYS A 232 1.71 0.39 8.72
CA LYS A 232 2.62 1.32 8.03
C LYS A 232 2.13 2.76 8.16
N ASN A 233 0.83 3.00 7.92
CA ASN A 233 0.25 4.33 7.99
C ASN A 233 0.27 4.87 9.43
N GLN A 234 -0.05 4.04 10.44
CA GLN A 234 0.06 4.42 11.86
C GLN A 234 1.48 4.86 12.23
N VAL A 235 2.49 4.07 11.87
CA VAL A 235 3.90 4.42 12.12
C VAL A 235 4.28 5.69 11.37
N SER A 236 3.85 5.84 10.12
CA SER A 236 4.12 7.05 9.33
C SER A 236 3.48 8.29 9.92
N ASP A 237 2.25 8.21 10.41
CA ASP A 237 1.51 9.34 10.99
C ASP A 237 2.14 9.77 12.31
N GLU A 238 2.56 8.83 13.16
CA GLU A 238 3.27 9.12 14.40
C GLU A 238 4.59 9.86 14.13
N VAL A 239 5.36 9.40 13.15
CA VAL A 239 6.61 10.08 12.75
C VAL A 239 6.32 11.47 12.15
N LYS A 240 5.31 11.61 11.30
CA LYS A 240 4.90 12.89 10.70
C LYS A 240 4.57 13.93 11.77
N ILE A 241 3.89 13.52 12.85
CA ILE A 241 3.58 14.38 13.99
C ILE A 241 4.85 14.78 14.74
N GLN A 242 5.75 13.83 15.01
CA GLN A 242 6.98 14.09 15.77
C GLN A 242 7.94 15.06 15.06
N ILE A 243 8.00 15.00 13.72
CA ILE A 243 8.90 15.87 12.93
C ILE A 243 8.21 17.13 12.39
N ASP A 244 6.94 17.37 12.77
CA ASP A 244 6.11 18.45 12.25
C ASP A 244 6.14 18.53 10.71
N ALA A 245 5.98 17.37 10.06
CA ALA A 245 6.09 17.22 8.62
C ALA A 245 5.03 18.03 7.84
N GLU A 246 3.96 18.45 8.52
CA GLU A 246 2.89 19.25 7.94
C GLU A 246 3.16 20.75 7.94
N SER A 247 4.23 21.20 8.62
CA SER A 247 4.66 22.60 8.63
C SER A 247 5.02 23.11 7.23
N GLU A 248 4.76 24.40 6.98
CA GLU A 248 5.11 25.04 5.71
C GLU A 248 6.61 24.97 5.43
N SER A 249 7.44 25.11 6.46
CA SER A 249 8.90 25.00 6.34
C SER A 249 9.34 23.61 5.87
N PHE A 250 8.75 22.55 6.44
CA PHE A 250 9.05 21.18 6.04
C PHE A 250 8.58 20.88 4.61
N LYS A 251 7.34 21.24 4.26
CA LYS A 251 6.80 21.04 2.91
C LYS A 251 7.55 21.82 1.83
N THR A 252 8.08 22.99 2.18
CA THR A 252 8.92 23.78 1.27
C THR A 252 10.28 23.10 1.04
N ALA A 253 10.86 22.53 2.09
CA ALA A 253 12.16 21.85 1.99
C ALA A 253 12.07 20.47 1.33
N ILE A 254 11.03 19.71 1.64
CA ILE A 254 10.79 18.35 1.15
C ILE A 254 9.36 18.31 0.60
N PRO A 255 9.18 18.60 -0.72
CA PRO A 255 7.86 18.61 -1.34
C PRO A 255 7.32 17.20 -1.64
N TRP A 256 8.02 16.16 -1.20
CA TRP A 256 7.67 14.76 -1.42
C TRP A 256 6.98 14.18 -0.20
N ASP A 257 6.04 13.26 -0.41
CA ASP A 257 5.48 12.48 0.70
C ASP A 257 6.60 11.68 1.40
N LEU A 258 6.55 11.70 2.73
CA LEU A 258 7.58 11.10 3.58
C LEU A 258 7.80 9.61 3.27
N SER A 259 6.76 8.86 2.90
CA SER A 259 6.92 7.46 2.49
C SER A 259 7.85 7.34 1.29
N LYS A 260 7.72 8.20 0.28
CA LYS A 260 8.57 8.17 -0.92
C LYS A 260 10.02 8.51 -0.60
N VAL A 261 10.23 9.43 0.35
CA VAL A 261 11.57 9.77 0.84
C VAL A 261 12.22 8.57 1.50
N TRP A 262 11.50 7.83 2.35
CA TRP A 262 12.04 6.62 2.99
C TRP A 262 12.45 5.55 1.98
N HIS A 263 11.58 5.27 1.02
CA HIS A 263 11.83 4.37 -0.09
C HIS A 263 13.15 4.75 -0.80
N PHE A 264 13.26 6.00 -1.26
CA PHE A 264 14.47 6.51 -1.89
C PHE A 264 15.73 6.33 -1.03
N CYS A 265 15.67 6.73 0.25
CA CYS A 265 16.80 6.74 1.16
C CYS A 265 17.32 5.32 1.49
N PHE A 266 16.43 4.38 1.79
CA PHE A 266 16.83 3.00 2.11
C PHE A 266 17.47 2.31 0.91
N PHE A 267 16.90 2.50 -0.28
CA PHE A 267 17.46 1.93 -1.50
C PHE A 267 18.74 2.62 -1.94
N PHE A 268 18.86 3.93 -1.76
CA PHE A 268 20.12 4.66 -1.95
C PHE A 268 21.23 4.11 -1.07
N LEU A 269 20.97 3.96 0.23
CA LEU A 269 21.93 3.39 1.17
C LEU A 269 22.29 1.94 0.80
N PHE A 270 21.30 1.12 0.43
CA PHE A 270 21.56 -0.24 -0.04
C PHE A 270 22.44 -0.25 -1.30
N GLY A 271 22.18 0.62 -2.27
CA GLY A 271 22.97 0.78 -3.49
C GLY A 271 24.44 1.15 -3.22
N LEU A 272 24.69 2.09 -2.28
CA LEU A 272 26.04 2.44 -1.83
C LEU A 272 26.78 1.21 -1.31
N VAL A 273 26.16 0.51 -0.35
CA VAL A 273 26.78 -0.61 0.36
C VAL A 273 26.98 -1.81 -0.56
N LEU A 274 26.00 -2.10 -1.42
CA LEU A 274 26.09 -3.15 -2.43
C LEU A 274 27.24 -2.88 -3.41
N CYS A 275 27.41 -1.63 -3.87
CA CYS A 275 28.51 -1.27 -4.77
C CYS A 275 29.88 -1.42 -4.07
N LEU A 276 29.99 -1.06 -2.80
CA LEU A 276 31.20 -1.27 -1.99
C LEU A 276 31.50 -2.76 -1.74
N MET A 277 30.46 -3.59 -1.59
CA MET A 277 30.58 -5.05 -1.49
C MET A 277 31.01 -5.67 -2.82
N MET A 278 30.66 -5.06 -3.96
CA MET A 278 30.86 -5.60 -5.30
C MET A 278 31.83 -4.78 -6.16
N THR A 279 32.84 -4.14 -5.55
CA THR A 279 33.78 -3.22 -6.23
C THR A 279 34.43 -3.81 -7.50
N GLU A 280 34.80 -5.09 -7.45
CA GLU A 280 35.45 -5.82 -8.55
C GLU A 280 34.48 -6.29 -9.64
N LYS A 281 33.17 -6.14 -9.45
CA LYS A 281 32.17 -6.56 -10.42
C LYS A 281 31.80 -5.40 -11.34
N PRO A 282 31.47 -5.71 -12.61
CA PRO A 282 31.06 -4.67 -13.54
C PRO A 282 29.73 -4.06 -13.07
N VAL A 283 29.60 -2.75 -13.28
CA VAL A 283 28.48 -1.92 -12.76
C VAL A 283 27.12 -2.51 -13.12
N PHE A 284 26.98 -3.04 -14.34
CA PHE A 284 25.72 -3.62 -14.79
C PHE A 284 25.25 -4.79 -13.90
N GLN A 285 26.15 -5.56 -13.28
CA GLN A 285 25.77 -6.65 -12.38
C GLN A 285 25.21 -6.13 -11.07
N VAL A 286 25.81 -5.07 -10.53
CA VAL A 286 25.35 -4.39 -9.31
C VAL A 286 23.99 -3.75 -9.56
N ALA A 287 23.85 -3.06 -10.70
CA ALA A 287 22.60 -2.47 -11.14
C ALA A 287 21.51 -3.53 -11.34
N ALA A 288 21.81 -4.67 -11.95
CA ALA A 288 20.84 -5.76 -12.13
C ALA A 288 20.32 -6.32 -10.79
N ILE A 289 21.18 -6.51 -9.80
CA ILE A 289 20.77 -6.94 -8.45
C ILE A 289 19.86 -5.90 -7.80
N MET A 290 20.22 -4.62 -7.94
CA MET A 290 19.46 -3.51 -7.41
C MET A 290 18.06 -3.43 -8.04
N LEU A 291 17.97 -3.53 -9.37
CA LEU A 291 16.70 -3.55 -10.09
C LEU A 291 15.85 -4.78 -9.75
N MET A 292 16.45 -5.96 -9.60
CA MET A 292 15.74 -7.15 -9.14
C MET A 292 15.18 -6.95 -7.73
N LEU A 293 15.95 -6.36 -6.80
CA LEU A 293 15.47 -6.09 -5.45
C LEU A 293 14.27 -5.13 -5.48
N ALA A 294 14.39 -3.98 -6.15
CA ALA A 294 13.31 -3.00 -6.29
C ALA A 294 12.07 -3.56 -7.01
N GLY A 295 12.25 -4.45 -8.00
CA GLY A 295 11.12 -5.11 -8.64
C GLY A 295 10.44 -6.13 -7.71
N SER A 296 11.25 -6.89 -6.95
CA SER A 296 10.76 -7.93 -6.05
C SER A 296 9.90 -7.35 -4.93
N THR A 297 10.24 -6.15 -4.44
CA THR A 297 9.46 -5.47 -3.40
C THR A 297 8.04 -5.17 -3.83
N GLU A 298 7.83 -4.70 -5.07
CA GLU A 298 6.50 -4.44 -5.63
C GLU A 298 5.69 -5.74 -5.82
N PHE A 299 6.33 -6.82 -6.32
CA PHE A 299 5.64 -8.10 -6.49
C PHE A 299 5.20 -8.72 -5.17
N VAL A 300 6.02 -8.62 -4.12
CA VAL A 300 5.66 -9.11 -2.78
C VAL A 300 4.49 -8.33 -2.20
N GLN A 301 4.47 -7.01 -2.40
CA GLN A 301 3.40 -6.14 -1.88
C GLN A 301 2.00 -6.47 -2.43
N LEU A 302 1.88 -7.14 -3.59
CA LEU A 302 0.58 -7.65 -4.10
C LEU A 302 -0.14 -8.56 -3.10
N TYR A 303 0.60 -9.25 -2.24
CA TYR A 303 0.08 -10.20 -1.25
C TYR A 303 0.13 -9.67 0.19
N ILE A 304 0.50 -8.41 0.40
CA ILE A 304 0.51 -7.77 1.72
C ILE A 304 -0.75 -6.94 1.87
N ASP A 305 -1.52 -7.23 2.92
CA ASP A 305 -2.83 -6.62 3.13
C ASP A 305 -2.72 -5.10 3.31
N GLY A 306 -3.57 -4.35 2.60
CA GLY A 306 -3.57 -2.88 2.63
C GLY A 306 -2.41 -2.21 1.90
N ARG A 307 -1.52 -2.96 1.24
CA ARG A 307 -0.49 -2.40 0.34
C ARG A 307 -1.02 -2.40 -1.09
N SER A 308 -0.66 -1.36 -1.84
CA SER A 308 -0.91 -1.28 -3.27
C SER A 308 0.45 -1.06 -3.93
N PRO A 309 0.94 -1.99 -4.76
CA PRO A 309 2.14 -1.73 -5.51
C PRO A 309 1.90 -0.57 -6.46
N LEU A 310 2.91 0.26 -6.63
CA LEU A 310 2.89 1.40 -7.51
C LEU A 310 4.12 1.33 -8.40
N VAL A 311 3.89 1.43 -9.70
CA VAL A 311 4.99 1.52 -10.68
C VAL A 311 5.94 2.68 -10.33
N THR A 312 5.42 3.75 -9.71
CA THR A 312 6.23 4.86 -9.21
C THR A 312 7.18 4.45 -8.09
N ASP A 313 6.77 3.54 -7.20
CA ASP A 313 7.59 3.11 -6.06
C ASP A 313 8.78 2.27 -6.56
N PHE A 314 8.57 1.39 -7.54
CA PHE A 314 9.66 0.73 -8.26
C PHE A 314 10.69 1.73 -8.82
N PHE A 315 10.23 2.79 -9.49
CA PHE A 315 11.15 3.78 -10.07
C PHE A 315 11.88 4.60 -9.01
N ILE A 316 11.22 4.92 -7.89
CA ILE A 316 11.84 5.63 -6.76
C ILE A 316 12.94 4.75 -6.14
N ASP A 317 12.62 3.49 -5.85
CA ASP A 317 13.52 2.49 -5.27
C ASP A 317 14.72 2.25 -6.20
N ALA A 318 14.47 2.01 -7.49
CA ALA A 318 15.50 1.84 -8.51
C ALA A 318 16.40 3.08 -8.63
N THR A 319 15.81 4.28 -8.66
CA THR A 319 16.57 5.54 -8.79
C THR A 319 17.46 5.76 -7.58
N GLY A 320 16.94 5.57 -6.36
CA GLY A 320 17.72 5.65 -5.13
C GLY A 320 18.93 4.72 -5.21
N GLY A 321 18.70 3.44 -5.48
CA GLY A 321 19.78 2.44 -5.58
C GLY A 321 20.81 2.73 -6.66
N LEU A 322 20.38 3.13 -7.87
CA LEU A 322 21.28 3.46 -8.97
C LEU A 322 22.11 4.73 -8.70
N LEU A 323 21.54 5.74 -8.03
CA LEU A 323 22.28 6.93 -7.61
C LEU A 323 23.33 6.58 -6.54
N GLY A 324 23.01 5.69 -5.60
CA GLY A 324 23.99 5.17 -4.65
C GLY A 324 25.16 4.48 -5.36
N ILE A 325 24.87 3.59 -6.31
CA ILE A 325 25.90 2.91 -7.12
C ILE A 325 26.76 3.93 -7.88
N THR A 326 26.12 4.93 -8.50
CA THR A 326 26.77 5.97 -9.29
C THR A 326 27.70 6.82 -8.42
N LEU A 327 27.26 7.22 -7.22
CA LEU A 327 28.08 7.99 -6.29
C LEU A 327 29.38 7.27 -5.96
N ILE A 328 29.33 5.99 -5.59
CA ILE A 328 30.55 5.21 -5.28
C ILE A 328 31.48 5.09 -6.49
N LYS A 329 30.93 4.94 -7.70
CA LYS A 329 31.73 4.82 -8.92
C LYS A 329 32.36 6.15 -9.34
N LEU A 330 31.64 7.27 -9.20
CA LEU A 330 32.15 8.61 -9.47
C LEU A 330 33.16 9.08 -8.43
N SER A 331 32.93 8.78 -7.15
CA SER A 331 33.87 9.09 -6.07
C SER A 331 35.19 8.33 -6.17
N GLY A 332 35.33 7.41 -7.14
CA GLY A 332 36.63 6.90 -7.53
C GLY A 332 37.38 6.26 -6.37
N VAL A 333 36.97 5.05 -5.98
CA VAL A 333 37.93 4.03 -5.53
C VAL A 333 38.81 3.67 -6.73
N ASN A 334 39.61 4.65 -7.18
CA ASN A 334 40.78 4.59 -8.04
C ASN A 334 41.26 6.03 -8.39
N LYS A 335 42.25 6.51 -7.64
CA LYS A 335 43.56 6.87 -8.23
C LYS A 335 44.66 6.51 -7.23
N ASN A 336 45.49 5.53 -7.57
CA ASN A 336 46.86 5.32 -7.11
C ASN A 336 47.20 5.61 -5.64
N THR A 337 47.11 4.59 -4.78
CA THR A 337 48.17 4.34 -3.77
C THR A 337 49.25 3.47 -4.42
N ALA A 338 49.81 4.00 -5.51
CA ALA A 338 50.97 3.48 -6.21
C ALA A 338 51.70 4.70 -6.77
N ALA A 339 52.46 5.37 -5.89
CA ALA A 339 53.62 6.22 -6.15
C ALA A 339 53.81 7.22 -4.97
N ILE A 340 54.26 6.74 -3.81
CA ILE A 340 55.44 7.22 -3.07
C ILE A 340 56.07 6.00 -2.41
#